data_AF-A0A3D9C292-F1
#
_entry.id   AF-A0A3D9C292-F1
#
_cell.length_a   1.000
_cell.length_b   1.000
_cell.length_c   1.000
_cell.angle_alpha   90.00
_cell.angle_beta   90.00
_cell.angle_gamma   90.00
#
_symmetry.space_group_name_H-M   'P 1'
#
loop_
_entity.id
_entity.type
_entity.pdbx_description
1 polymer ?
#
loop_
_entity_poly.entity_id
_entity_poly.type
_entity_poly.pdbx_seq_one_letter_code
_entity_poly.pdbx_strand_id
1 'polypeptide(L)'
;MNDDKLRTMTFNPEGFILNIPILDETHFFSWDSIDTILYGSEILYHDHSEFIIYLNRPPIIKLKENAWWLNRLTFWMKNRKNKKIRISDEWNRDFSVFINHVQKYLHHVQNIDFEENKRKGTLISRNEIKKSNSSVTTEKWKPVKTTDLPWKMVYDRHHRTVEDIYSRDKGI
;
A
#
# COMPACT_ATOMS: atom_id res chain seq x y z
N MET A 1 -1.11 -17.74 10.15
CA MET A 1 -0.24 -16.75 10.83
C MET A 1 -0.95 -16.34 12.12
N ASN A 2 -0.25 -16.14 13.25
CA ASN A 2 -0.95 -15.69 14.46
C ASN A 2 -1.30 -14.21 14.29
N ASP A 3 -2.59 -13.93 14.22
CA ASP A 3 -3.16 -12.67 13.75
C ASP A 3 -2.83 -11.47 14.65
N ASP A 4 -2.41 -11.73 15.89
CA ASP A 4 -2.02 -10.75 16.91
C ASP A 4 -0.77 -9.92 16.53
N LYS A 5 -0.02 -10.36 15.53
CA LYS A 5 1.18 -9.66 15.04
C LYS A 5 0.91 -8.72 13.87
N LEU A 6 -0.26 -8.84 13.24
CA LEU A 6 -0.64 -8.00 12.10
C LEU A 6 -0.86 -6.56 12.54
N ARG A 7 -0.47 -5.63 11.68
CA ARG A 7 -0.76 -4.21 11.88
C ARG A 7 -2.24 -3.96 11.65
N THR A 8 -2.79 -3.03 12.43
CA THR A 8 -4.18 -2.60 12.28
C THR A 8 -4.24 -1.09 12.08
N MET A 9 -5.29 -0.62 11.41
CA MET A 9 -5.50 0.80 11.13
C MET A 9 -6.83 1.28 11.70
N THR A 10 -6.80 2.45 12.31
CA THR A 10 -8.02 3.18 12.68
C THR A 10 -8.02 4.53 11.98
N PHE A 11 -9.19 4.96 11.53
CA PHE A 11 -9.34 6.13 10.68
C PHE A 11 -10.22 7.17 11.34
N ASN A 12 -9.86 8.44 11.23
CA ASN A 12 -10.64 9.57 11.70
C ASN A 12 -10.56 10.74 10.69
N PRO A 13 -11.28 11.86 10.91
CA PRO A 13 -11.24 13.00 10.00
C PRO A 13 -9.88 13.70 9.88
N GLU A 14 -8.99 13.53 10.85
CA GLU A 14 -7.66 14.19 10.85
C GLU A 14 -6.60 13.33 10.17
N GLY A 15 -6.74 12.01 10.22
CA GLY A 15 -5.74 11.08 9.73
C GLY A 15 -6.10 9.62 9.97
N PHE A 16 -5.07 8.79 10.01
CA PHE A 16 -5.17 7.40 10.41
C PHE A 16 -4.06 7.04 11.39
N ILE A 17 -4.35 6.09 12.27
CA ILE A 17 -3.41 5.52 13.22
C ILE A 17 -3.08 4.11 12.76
N LEU A 18 -1.80 3.85 12.50
CA LEU A 18 -1.28 2.51 12.30
C LEU A 18 -0.77 1.97 13.63
N ASN A 19 -1.41 0.91 14.12
CA ASN A 19 -0.96 0.15 15.27
C ASN A 19 0.00 -0.95 14.82
N ILE A 20 1.19 -0.99 15.40
CA ILE A 20 2.25 -1.95 15.09
C ILE A 20 2.52 -2.79 16.35
N PRO A 21 1.84 -3.95 16.51
CA PRO A 21 1.93 -4.74 17.74
C PRO A 21 3.36 -5.19 18.06
N ILE A 22 4.12 -5.64 17.06
CA ILE A 22 5.48 -6.18 17.24
C ILE A 22 6.42 -5.15 17.91
N LEU A 23 6.21 -3.86 17.63
CA LEU A 23 7.03 -2.78 18.16
C LEU A 23 6.42 -2.10 19.38
N ASP A 24 5.21 -2.50 19.80
CA ASP A 24 4.41 -1.77 20.79
C ASP A 24 4.24 -0.27 20.43
N GLU A 25 4.11 0.04 19.15
CA GLU A 25 4.06 1.42 18.64
C GLU A 25 2.71 1.74 17.99
N THR A 26 2.36 3.02 18.03
CA THR A 26 1.26 3.62 17.25
C THR A 26 1.81 4.80 16.46
N HIS A 27 1.48 4.86 15.17
CA HIS A 27 1.94 5.89 14.25
C HIS A 27 0.72 6.63 13.73
N PHE A 28 0.64 7.92 14.01
CA PHE A 28 -0.41 8.77 13.48
C PHE A 28 0.08 9.50 12.22
N PHE A 29 -0.68 9.33 11.14
CA PHE A 29 -0.47 9.96 9.85
C PHE A 29 -1.64 10.90 9.59
N SER A 30 -1.36 12.19 9.54
CA SER A 30 -2.38 13.17 9.17
C SER A 30 -2.68 13.09 7.67
N TRP A 31 -3.95 13.22 7.28
CA TRP A 31 -4.31 13.28 5.85
C TRP A 31 -3.60 14.45 5.15
N ASP A 32 -3.46 15.57 5.86
CA ASP A 32 -2.78 16.78 5.37
C ASP A 32 -1.25 16.60 5.21
N SER A 33 -0.68 15.49 5.70
CA SER A 33 0.75 15.21 5.55
C SER A 33 1.06 14.33 4.36
N ILE A 34 0.06 13.70 3.74
CA ILE A 34 0.23 12.82 2.59
C ILE A 34 0.57 13.62 1.34
N ASP A 35 1.76 13.40 0.81
CA ASP A 35 2.27 13.98 -0.43
C ASP A 35 1.85 13.15 -1.64
N THR A 36 2.12 11.84 -1.58
CA THR A 36 1.88 10.89 -2.68
C THR A 36 1.51 9.52 -2.11
N ILE A 37 0.60 8.81 -2.80
CA ILE A 37 0.31 7.40 -2.57
C ILE A 37 0.49 6.66 -3.89
N LEU A 38 1.33 5.63 -3.87
CA LEU A 38 1.51 4.68 -4.96
C LEU A 38 0.95 3.32 -4.56
N TYR A 39 0.46 2.56 -5.52
CA TYR A 39 0.01 1.19 -5.35
C TYR A 39 0.70 0.28 -6.36
N GLY A 40 1.19 -0.87 -5.91
CA GLY A 40 1.97 -1.76 -6.75
C GLY A 40 2.07 -3.16 -6.17
N SER A 41 2.88 -3.99 -6.83
CA SER A 41 3.31 -5.27 -6.25
C SER A 41 4.41 -5.01 -5.24
N GLU A 42 4.40 -5.76 -4.14
CA GLU A 42 5.46 -5.68 -3.15
C GLU A 42 6.80 -6.07 -3.76
N ILE A 43 7.84 -5.28 -3.45
CA ILE A 43 9.19 -5.44 -4.00
C ILE A 43 9.80 -6.80 -3.60
N LEU A 44 9.57 -7.24 -2.36
CA LEU A 44 10.13 -8.48 -1.83
C LEU A 44 9.30 -9.71 -2.19
N TYR A 45 7.98 -9.54 -2.21
CA TYR A 45 7.03 -10.61 -2.45
C TYR A 45 6.04 -10.19 -3.52
N HIS A 46 6.37 -10.47 -4.78
CA HIS A 46 5.54 -10.05 -5.92
C HIS A 46 4.13 -10.69 -5.97
N ASP A 47 3.79 -11.56 -5.02
CA ASP A 47 2.45 -12.11 -4.80
C ASP A 47 1.57 -11.19 -3.95
N HIS A 48 2.19 -10.25 -3.23
CA HIS A 48 1.54 -9.30 -2.33
C HIS A 48 1.43 -7.92 -2.97
N SER A 49 0.42 -7.19 -2.55
CA SER A 49 0.22 -5.80 -2.96
C SER A 49 0.67 -4.86 -1.85
N GLU A 50 1.22 -3.72 -2.25
CA GLU A 50 1.63 -2.71 -1.28
C GLU A 50 1.23 -1.30 -1.70
N PHE A 51 0.97 -0.47 -0.69
CA PHE A 51 0.92 0.98 -0.80
C PHE A 51 2.24 1.57 -0.34
N ILE A 52 2.74 2.52 -1.11
CA ILE A 52 3.86 3.37 -0.70
C ILE A 52 3.33 4.78 -0.53
N ILE A 53 3.48 5.29 0.69
CA ILE A 53 2.99 6.61 1.06
C ILE A 53 4.18 7.50 1.36
N TYR A 54 4.27 8.59 0.62
CA TYR A 54 5.21 9.67 0.83
C TYR A 54 4.52 10.80 1.59
N LEU A 55 5.24 11.37 2.55
CA LEU A 55 4.74 12.38 3.45
C LEU A 55 5.57 13.66 3.32
N ASN A 56 4.93 14.83 3.40
CA ASN A 56 5.65 16.10 3.50
C ASN A 56 6.20 16.34 4.92
N ARG A 57 5.57 15.71 5.93
CA ARG A 57 5.91 15.78 7.36
C ARG A 57 5.90 14.37 7.96
N PRO A 58 6.86 14.05 8.86
CA PRO A 58 6.92 12.73 9.47
C PRO A 58 5.70 12.43 10.34
N PRO A 59 5.34 11.15 10.53
CA PRO A 59 4.25 10.76 11.40
C PRO A 59 4.56 11.02 12.87
N ILE A 60 3.50 11.16 13.69
CA ILE A 60 3.64 11.22 15.14
C ILE A 60 3.71 9.78 15.65
N ILE A 61 4.86 9.40 16.20
CA ILE A 61 5.10 8.04 16.70
C ILE A 61 5.03 8.04 18.22
N LYS A 62 4.20 7.16 18.78
CA LYS A 62 4.04 6.94 20.23
C LYS A 62 4.30 5.48 20.59
N LEU A 63 5.02 5.28 21.68
CA LEU A 63 5.21 3.97 22.30
C LEU A 63 4.06 3.69 23.27
N LYS A 64 3.58 2.45 23.32
CA LYS A 64 2.53 2.03 24.28
C LYS A 64 3.10 2.02 25.71
N GLU A 65 2.23 2.29 26.68
CA GLU A 65 2.61 2.38 28.09
C GLU A 65 3.29 1.09 28.60
N ASN A 66 2.73 -0.07 28.23
CA ASN A 66 3.23 -1.38 28.63
C ASN A 66 4.20 -2.00 27.62
N ALA A 67 4.87 -1.17 26.80
CA ALA A 67 5.83 -1.66 25.81
C ALA A 67 6.99 -2.45 26.43
N TRP A 68 7.40 -3.52 25.76
CA TRP A 68 8.51 -4.36 26.18
C TRP A 68 9.83 -3.57 26.25
N TRP A 69 10.73 -3.94 27.15
CA TRP A 69 11.92 -3.13 27.45
C TRP A 69 12.86 -2.94 26.24
N LEU A 70 12.97 -3.94 25.36
CA LEU A 70 13.75 -3.81 24.14
C LEU A 70 13.11 -2.82 23.15
N ASN A 71 11.77 -2.82 23.06
CA ASN A 71 11.01 -1.85 22.25
C ASN A 71 11.20 -0.43 22.78
N ARG A 72 11.25 -0.24 24.11
CA ARG A 72 11.60 1.06 24.72
C ARG A 72 12.99 1.55 24.31
N LEU A 73 13.99 0.66 24.33
CA LEU A 73 15.36 0.98 23.95
C LEU A 73 15.47 1.35 22.46
N THR A 74 14.92 0.51 21.58
CA THR A 74 14.95 0.75 20.13
C THR A 74 14.16 1.99 19.74
N PHE A 75 13.05 2.29 20.43
CA PHE A 75 12.24 3.50 20.21
C PHE A 75 13.01 4.81 20.46
N TRP A 76 13.96 4.81 21.39
CA TRP A 76 14.81 5.98 21.64
C TRP A 76 15.86 6.19 20.54
N MET A 77 16.38 5.10 19.97
CA MET A 77 17.36 5.12 18.88
C MET A 77 16.74 5.32 17.49
N LYS A 78 15.42 5.23 17.37
CA LYS A 78 14.71 5.25 16.10
C LYS A 78 14.71 6.63 15.44
N ASN A 79 14.98 6.66 14.13
CA ASN A 79 14.82 7.88 13.33
C ASN A 79 13.33 8.19 13.10
N ARG A 80 12.82 9.23 13.77
CA ARG A 80 11.43 9.70 13.65
C ARG A 80 11.21 10.71 12.52
N LYS A 81 12.24 10.99 11.71
CA LYS A 81 12.15 11.91 10.56
C LYS A 81 11.78 11.20 9.26
N ASN A 82 11.55 9.89 9.29
CA ASN A 82 11.18 9.14 8.09
C ASN A 82 9.83 9.64 7.55
N LYS A 83 9.81 9.92 6.24
CA LYS A 83 8.67 10.46 5.50
C LYS A 83 8.10 9.46 4.49
N LYS A 84 8.59 8.23 4.48
CA LYS A 84 8.12 7.15 3.61
C LYS A 84 7.63 5.99 4.46
N ILE A 85 6.43 5.51 4.18
CA ILE A 85 5.90 4.28 4.77
C ILE A 85 5.42 3.34 3.67
N ARG A 86 5.65 2.04 3.89
CA ARG A 86 5.12 0.95 3.09
C ARG A 86 4.09 0.16 3.89
N ILE A 87 2.94 -0.09 3.30
CA ILE A 87 1.84 -0.87 3.85
C ILE A 87 1.62 -2.03 2.88
N SER A 88 1.90 -3.26 3.30
CA SER A 88 1.70 -4.48 2.50
C SER A 88 0.44 -5.21 2.96
N ASP A 89 -0.27 -5.87 2.05
CA ASP A 89 -1.46 -6.67 2.36
C ASP A 89 -1.16 -7.88 3.28
N GLU A 90 0.07 -8.42 3.22
CA GLU A 90 0.51 -9.54 4.04
C GLU A 90 0.57 -9.17 5.53
N TRP A 91 0.98 -7.94 5.83
CA TRP A 91 1.31 -7.49 7.19
C TRP A 91 0.26 -6.56 7.82
N ASN A 92 -0.81 -6.24 7.10
CA ASN A 92 -1.83 -5.28 7.53
C ASN A 92 -3.23 -5.87 7.35
N ARG A 93 -3.93 -6.11 8.46
CA ARG A 93 -5.28 -6.68 8.43
C ARG A 93 -6.27 -5.78 7.70
N ASP A 94 -6.14 -4.47 7.88
CA ASP A 94 -7.09 -3.47 7.37
C ASP A 94 -6.67 -2.90 5.99
N PHE A 95 -5.82 -3.61 5.25
CA PHE A 95 -5.26 -3.17 3.96
C PHE A 95 -6.35 -2.80 2.95
N SER A 96 -7.37 -3.64 2.78
CA SER A 96 -8.44 -3.44 1.80
C SER A 96 -9.31 -2.22 2.10
N VAL A 97 -9.45 -1.86 3.38
CA VAL A 97 -10.30 -0.75 3.84
C VAL A 97 -9.59 0.59 3.74
N PHE A 98 -8.25 0.58 3.63
CA PHE A 98 -7.42 1.80 3.53
C PHE A 98 -7.86 2.70 2.37
N ILE A 99 -8.07 2.13 1.18
CA ILE A 99 -8.40 2.93 -0.02
C ILE A 99 -9.72 3.68 0.12
N ASN A 100 -10.73 3.06 0.74
CA ASN A 100 -12.04 3.69 0.95
C ASN A 100 -11.90 4.96 1.81
N HIS A 101 -11.00 4.94 2.79
CA HIS A 101 -10.73 6.09 3.65
C HIS A 101 -9.88 7.15 2.95
N VAL A 102 -8.92 6.72 2.12
CA VAL A 102 -8.15 7.64 1.26
C VAL A 102 -9.09 8.40 0.32
N GLN A 103 -10.02 7.71 -0.35
CA GLN A 103 -11.03 8.34 -1.22
C GLN A 103 -11.97 9.27 -0.46
N LYS A 104 -12.25 8.98 0.81
CA LYS A 104 -13.11 9.80 1.65
C LYS A 104 -12.45 11.11 2.09
N TYR A 105 -11.15 11.08 2.41
CA TYR A 105 -10.46 12.20 3.06
C TYR A 105 -9.45 12.95 2.18
N LEU A 106 -9.00 12.35 1.08
CA LEU A 106 -8.16 13.02 0.08
C LEU A 106 -8.98 13.35 -1.18
N HIS A 107 -8.73 14.53 -1.74
CA HIS A 107 -9.32 14.93 -3.01
C HIS A 107 -8.51 14.36 -4.19
N HIS A 108 -9.14 14.18 -5.35
CA HIS A 108 -8.48 13.75 -6.60
C HIS A 108 -7.75 12.40 -6.53
N VAL A 109 -8.24 11.48 -5.69
CA VAL A 109 -7.77 10.09 -5.68
C VAL A 109 -8.13 9.42 -7.01
N GLN A 110 -7.14 8.79 -7.65
CA GLN A 110 -7.32 8.10 -8.92
C GLN A 110 -8.10 6.80 -8.71
N ASN A 111 -8.98 6.48 -9.65
CA ASN A 111 -9.69 5.20 -9.64
C ASN A 111 -8.75 4.11 -10.16
N ILE A 112 -8.32 3.22 -9.28
CA ILE A 112 -7.45 2.09 -9.61
C ILE A 112 -8.24 0.80 -9.47
N ASP A 113 -8.11 -0.07 -10.46
CA ASP A 113 -8.53 -1.46 -10.32
C ASP A 113 -7.50 -2.23 -9.47
N PHE A 114 -7.91 -2.57 -8.24
CA PHE A 114 -7.10 -3.34 -7.28
C PHE A 114 -7.17 -4.85 -7.54
N GLU A 115 -8.20 -5.32 -8.25
CA GLU A 115 -8.43 -6.73 -8.61
C GLU A 115 -7.75 -7.09 -9.95
N GLU A 116 -7.22 -6.10 -10.67
CA GLU A 116 -6.48 -6.33 -11.90
C GLU A 116 -5.29 -7.25 -11.62
N ASN A 117 -5.25 -8.39 -12.32
CA ASN A 117 -4.15 -9.33 -12.22
C ASN A 117 -2.90 -8.72 -12.87
N LYS A 118 -2.03 -8.14 -12.03
CA LYS A 118 -0.78 -7.46 -12.40
C LYS A 118 0.17 -8.33 -13.23
N ARG A 119 0.03 -9.65 -13.18
CA ARG A 119 0.87 -10.60 -13.93
C ARG A 119 0.33 -10.90 -15.32
N LYS A 120 -0.94 -10.60 -15.62
CA LYS A 120 -1.49 -10.76 -16.96
C LYS A 120 -0.82 -9.74 -17.87
N GLY A 121 0.04 -10.21 -18.76
CA GLY A 121 0.65 -9.38 -19.81
C GLY A 121 -0.17 -9.44 -21.07
N THR A 122 0.42 -9.94 -22.16
CA THR A 122 -0.26 -10.01 -23.46
C THR A 122 -1.16 -11.23 -23.55
N LEU A 123 -2.42 -11.05 -23.97
CA LEU A 123 -3.31 -12.16 -24.30
C LEU A 123 -2.72 -12.96 -25.48
N ILE A 124 -2.43 -14.25 -25.25
CA ILE A 124 -1.89 -15.16 -26.27
C ILE A 124 -3.05 -15.77 -27.07
N SER A 125 -4.11 -16.20 -26.38
CA SER A 125 -5.27 -16.83 -27.03
C SER A 125 -6.51 -16.70 -26.18
N ARG A 126 -7.66 -16.46 -26.81
CA ARG A 126 -8.99 -16.50 -26.19
C ARG A 126 -9.85 -17.50 -26.96
N ASN A 127 -10.31 -18.53 -26.27
CA ASN A 127 -11.27 -19.49 -26.80
C ASN A 127 -12.60 -19.29 -26.08
N GLU A 128 -13.66 -19.05 -26.83
CA GLU A 128 -15.01 -18.96 -26.29
C GLU A 128 -15.83 -20.15 -26.81
N ILE A 129 -16.30 -20.99 -25.90
CA ILE A 129 -17.18 -22.11 -26.20
C ILE A 129 -18.57 -21.72 -25.72
N LYS A 130 -19.46 -21.39 -26.66
CA LYS A 130 -20.88 -21.17 -26.37
C LYS A 130 -21.59 -22.53 -26.30
N LYS A 131 -22.10 -22.87 -25.11
CA LYS A 131 -23.10 -23.90 -24.87
C LYS A 131 -24.48 -23.25 -24.85
N SER A 132 -25.52 -24.06 -25.07
CA SER A 132 -26.92 -23.65 -25.18
C SER A 132 -27.41 -22.72 -24.05
N ASN A 133 -26.86 -22.84 -22.83
CA ASN A 133 -27.20 -21.97 -21.68
C ASN A 133 -25.99 -21.25 -21.03
N SER A 134 -24.78 -21.34 -21.58
CA SER A 134 -23.60 -20.68 -21.00
C SER A 134 -22.46 -20.49 -21.99
N SER A 135 -21.71 -19.40 -21.84
CA SER A 135 -20.46 -19.17 -22.56
C SER A 135 -19.28 -19.44 -21.64
N VAL A 136 -18.39 -20.35 -22.01
CA VAL A 136 -17.12 -20.57 -21.32
C VAL A 136 -16.03 -19.86 -22.10
N THR A 137 -15.42 -18.83 -21.51
CA THR A 137 -14.25 -18.15 -22.09
C THR A 137 -13.00 -18.65 -21.39
N THR A 138 -12.06 -19.21 -22.14
CA THR A 138 -10.72 -19.60 -21.67
C THR A 138 -9.70 -18.67 -22.30
N GLU A 139 -8.93 -17.98 -21.47
CA GLU A 139 -7.88 -17.06 -21.91
C GLU A 139 -6.51 -17.58 -21.47
N LYS A 140 -5.55 -17.58 -22.38
CA LYS A 140 -4.14 -17.82 -22.09
C LYS A 140 -3.38 -16.51 -22.22
N TRP A 141 -2.64 -16.16 -21.18
CA TRP A 141 -1.91 -14.91 -21.07
C TRP A 141 -0.40 -15.17 -21.00
N LYS A 142 0.38 -14.34 -21.69
CA LYS A 142 1.83 -14.26 -21.49
C LYS A 142 2.05 -13.40 -20.24
N PRO A 143 2.83 -13.87 -19.26
CA PRO A 143 3.06 -13.09 -18.06
C PRO A 143 3.92 -11.84 -18.35
N VAL A 144 3.67 -10.75 -17.64
CA VAL A 144 4.60 -9.61 -17.57
C VAL A 144 5.84 -10.05 -16.79
N LYS A 145 7.02 -9.58 -17.21
CA LYS A 145 8.24 -9.79 -16.41
C LYS A 145 8.08 -9.08 -15.07
N THR A 146 8.46 -9.75 -13.98
CA THR A 146 8.33 -9.23 -12.61
C THR A 146 9.11 -7.93 -12.38
N THR A 147 10.15 -7.66 -13.18
CA THR A 147 10.94 -6.42 -13.14
C THR A 147 10.20 -5.19 -13.65
N ASP A 148 9.12 -5.40 -14.40
CA ASP A 148 8.46 -4.33 -15.17
C ASP A 148 7.07 -4.01 -14.60
N LEU A 149 6.72 -4.55 -13.41
CA LEU A 149 5.41 -4.33 -12.80
C LEU A 149 5.25 -2.86 -12.43
N PRO A 150 4.34 -2.12 -13.09
CA PRO A 150 4.28 -0.67 -12.93
C PRO A 150 3.62 -0.31 -11.61
N TRP A 151 4.23 0.65 -10.93
CA TRP A 151 3.57 1.38 -9.86
C TRP A 151 2.44 2.22 -10.44
N LYS A 152 1.27 2.18 -9.81
CA LYS A 152 0.12 3.01 -10.16
C LYS A 152 0.03 4.19 -9.19
N MET A 153 -0.27 5.36 -9.73
CA MET A 153 -0.52 6.55 -8.93
C MET A 153 -1.91 6.49 -8.31
N VAL A 154 -2.00 6.42 -6.99
CA VAL A 154 -3.29 6.49 -6.27
C VAL A 154 -3.64 7.94 -6.00
N TYR A 155 -2.66 8.73 -5.55
CA TYR A 155 -2.85 10.12 -5.18
C TYR A 155 -1.52 10.86 -5.28
N ASP A 156 -1.55 12.08 -5.82
CA ASP A 156 -0.42 13.00 -5.73
C ASP A 156 -0.92 14.43 -5.51
N ARG A 157 -0.41 15.08 -4.47
CA ARG A 157 -0.79 16.45 -4.13
C ARG A 157 -0.38 17.47 -5.19
N HIS A 158 0.69 17.18 -5.93
CA HIS A 158 1.32 18.11 -6.85
C HIS A 158 1.10 17.74 -8.33
N HIS A 159 0.20 16.80 -8.62
CA HIS A 159 -0.12 16.31 -9.97
C HIS A 159 1.12 15.79 -10.75
N ARG A 160 2.10 15.22 -10.05
CA ARG A 160 3.28 14.58 -10.64
C ARG A 160 2.95 13.19 -11.19
N THR A 161 3.79 12.69 -12.09
CA THR A 161 3.69 11.29 -12.57
C THR A 161 4.47 10.33 -11.68
N VAL A 162 4.31 9.02 -11.92
CA VAL A 162 5.07 7.98 -11.19
C VAL A 162 6.56 8.08 -11.49
N GLU A 163 6.92 8.42 -12.73
CA GLU A 163 8.30 8.61 -13.19
C GLU A 163 8.98 9.79 -12.49
N ASP A 164 8.25 10.88 -12.25
CA ASP A 164 8.75 12.02 -11.49
C ASP A 164 9.12 11.62 -10.06
N ILE A 165 8.24 10.83 -9.41
CA ILE A 165 8.46 10.34 -8.05
C ILE A 165 9.67 9.38 -8.02
N TYR A 166 9.76 8.47 -8.98
CA TYR A 166 10.89 7.56 -9.10
C TYR A 166 12.22 8.33 -9.24
N SER A 167 12.22 9.37 -10.06
CA SER A 167 13.39 10.23 -10.30
C SER A 167 13.80 11.02 -9.07
N ARG A 168 12.83 11.56 -8.30
CA ARG A 168 13.06 12.29 -7.05
C ARG A 168 13.71 11.40 -5.98
N ASP A 169 13.14 10.21 -5.78
CA ASP A 169 13.49 9.35 -4.65
C ASP A 169 14.56 8.31 -4.99
N LYS A 170 15.08 8.32 -6.23
CA LYS A 170 16.05 7.36 -6.77
C LYS A 170 15.61 5.90 -6.58
N GLY A 171 14.32 5.66 -6.78
CA GLY A 171 13.70 4.36 -6.58
C GLY A 171 12.43 4.41 -5.74
N ILE A 172 11.53 3.48 -6.04
CA ILE A 172 10.30 3.22 -5.29
C ILE A 172 10.51 2.02 -4.37
#